data_AF-A0A972MJP6-F1
#
_entry.id   AF-A0A972MJP6-F1
#
_cell.length_a   1.000
_cell.length_b   1.000
_cell.length_c   1.000
_cell.angle_alpha   90.00
_cell.angle_beta   90.00
_cell.angle_gamma   90.00
#
_symmetry.space_group_name_H-M   'P 1'
#
loop_
_entity.id
_entity.type
_entity.pdbx_description
1 polymer ?
#
loop_
_entity_poly.entity_id
_entity_poly.type
_entity_poly.pdbx_seq_one_letter_code
_entity_poly.pdbx_strand_id
1 'polypeptide(L)'
;MFNERFWFIVYLILFFLLSLSVVKIPVGFEARVGQIFLLLMFGFILLYDARKRTLNIKILSYFLISGLIISLISKLSTYEKVGELKFIVKYLFIFPAAFYVGMKMFQFLSIRKIVAVFEISGIIYGAFALFLNIHPIEAIMHIREGLEGFQGTFYEPSGLAEAIGLVFISSLALRSQFNLWDKPYYVFSVYVFLLIIALLTKNKTIWISLFAVMIFSIFYKLITAILLEKRVSIFKDIYTSTLENLKKISILRITVILLTFSFLLYLYNASLEEPIISKEILEEKMETERGKAFFKTVELLEKSNWIGGYGYGFVEAYFSKARDEILGLGEGVSMIFNSYLDAWLSGSIFKIL
;
A
#
# COMPACT_ATOMS: atom_id res chain seq x y z
N MET A 1 0.51 -6.46 31.67
CA MET A 1 0.92 -6.94 30.34
C MET A 1 -0.31 -6.89 29.46
N PHE A 2 -0.32 -6.09 28.39
CA PHE A 2 -1.50 -6.04 27.51
C PHE A 2 -1.67 -7.40 26.84
N ASN A 3 -2.88 -7.93 26.89
CA ASN A 3 -3.19 -9.22 26.28
C ASN A 3 -3.36 -9.06 24.76
N GLU A 4 -3.37 -10.19 24.05
CA GLU A 4 -3.53 -10.23 22.60
C GLU A 4 -4.88 -9.62 22.13
N ARG A 5 -5.93 -9.66 22.97
CA ARG A 5 -7.24 -9.07 22.65
C ARG A 5 -7.17 -7.54 22.62
N PHE A 6 -6.44 -6.93 23.56
CA PHE A 6 -6.22 -5.48 23.58
C PHE A 6 -5.55 -5.02 22.29
N TRP A 7 -4.43 -5.66 21.91
CA TRP A 7 -3.72 -5.30 20.69
C TRP A 7 -4.56 -5.51 19.44
N PHE A 8 -5.36 -6.59 19.40
CA PHE A 8 -6.25 -6.85 18.28
C PHE A 8 -7.23 -5.70 18.05
N ILE A 9 -7.87 -5.20 19.12
CA ILE A 9 -8.78 -4.04 19.05
C ILE A 9 -8.03 -2.77 18.64
N VAL A 10 -6.85 -2.53 19.22
CA VAL A 10 -6.03 -1.35 18.90
C VAL A 10 -5.64 -1.33 17.42
N TYR A 11 -5.24 -2.47 16.85
CA TYR A 11 -4.93 -2.55 15.42
C TYR A 11 -6.17 -2.39 14.55
N LEU A 12 -7.33 -2.95 14.92
CA LEU A 12 -8.58 -2.68 14.20
C LEU A 12 -8.92 -1.19 14.17
N ILE A 13 -8.76 -0.50 15.31
CA ILE A 13 -8.97 0.96 15.39
C ILE A 13 -7.94 1.70 14.53
N LEU A 14 -6.65 1.32 14.59
CA LEU A 14 -5.61 1.93 13.76
C LEU A 14 -5.97 1.85 12.27
N PHE A 15 -6.31 0.65 11.80
CA PHE A 15 -6.72 0.43 10.43
C PHE A 15 -7.95 1.30 10.11
N PHE A 16 -9.03 1.22 10.89
CA PHE A 16 -10.20 2.08 10.73
C PHE A 16 -9.86 3.57 10.60
N LEU A 17 -9.04 4.13 11.49
CA LEU A 17 -8.67 5.54 11.42
C LEU A 17 -7.76 5.87 10.23
N LEU A 18 -6.91 4.93 9.77
CA LEU A 18 -6.13 5.10 8.54
C LEU A 18 -7.02 5.13 7.28
N SER A 19 -8.19 4.48 7.31
CA SER A 19 -9.16 4.55 6.20
C SER A 19 -9.89 5.89 6.11
N LEU A 20 -9.98 6.64 7.22
CA LEU A 20 -10.61 7.96 7.28
C LEU A 20 -9.66 9.06 6.77
N SER A 21 -9.20 8.93 5.52
CA SER A 21 -8.24 9.86 4.90
C SER A 21 -8.76 11.30 4.74
N VAL A 22 -10.08 11.50 4.84
CA VAL A 22 -10.76 12.80 4.73
C VAL A 22 -10.67 13.61 6.02
N VAL A 23 -10.64 12.96 7.19
CA VAL A 23 -10.65 13.67 8.47
C VAL A 23 -9.26 14.22 8.77
N LYS A 24 -9.13 15.53 8.60
CA LYS A 24 -7.89 16.28 8.82
C LYS A 24 -8.03 17.19 10.03
N ILE A 25 -6.97 17.29 10.83
CA ILE A 25 -6.87 18.21 11.95
C ILE A 25 -5.84 19.29 11.57
N PRO A 26 -6.19 20.59 11.63
CA PRO A 26 -5.26 21.67 11.36
C PRO A 26 -4.29 21.84 12.53
N VAL A 27 -3.06 21.34 12.40
CA VAL A 27 -1.99 21.46 13.41
C VAL A 27 -0.74 22.06 12.75
N GLY A 28 -0.87 23.30 12.25
CA GLY A 28 0.17 23.95 11.43
C GLY A 28 0.35 23.37 10.02
N PHE A 29 -0.12 22.13 9.80
CA PHE A 29 -0.36 21.48 8.51
C PHE A 29 -1.61 20.59 8.64
N GLU A 30 -2.16 20.15 7.51
CA GLU A 30 -3.32 19.24 7.48
C GLU A 30 -2.90 17.80 7.83
N ALA A 31 -2.98 17.42 9.10
CA ALA A 31 -2.65 16.07 9.56
C ALA A 31 -3.88 15.15 9.51
N ARG A 32 -3.76 13.96 8.90
CA ARG A 32 -4.85 12.97 8.89
C ARG A 32 -5.00 12.31 10.25
N VAL A 33 -6.24 12.08 10.73
CA VAL A 33 -6.49 11.45 12.04
C VAL A 33 -5.77 10.11 12.19
N GLY A 34 -5.79 9.27 11.16
CA GLY A 34 -5.06 7.99 11.16
C GLY A 34 -3.54 8.13 11.32
N GLN A 35 -2.94 9.18 10.78
CA GLN A 35 -1.50 9.45 10.95
C GLN A 35 -1.17 9.87 12.38
N ILE A 36 -2.02 10.68 13.00
CA ILE A 36 -1.84 11.09 14.39
C ILE A 36 -1.97 9.87 15.31
N PHE A 37 -3.00 9.04 15.11
CA PHE A 37 -3.17 7.82 15.89
C PHE A 37 -2.00 6.85 15.72
N LEU A 38 -1.48 6.71 14.49
CA LEU A 38 -0.28 5.93 14.23
C LEU A 38 0.93 6.44 15.03
N LEU A 39 1.17 7.75 15.05
CA LEU A 39 2.29 8.35 15.79
C LEU A 39 2.13 8.17 17.30
N LEU A 40 0.91 8.33 17.84
CA LEU A 40 0.62 8.07 19.24
C LEU A 40 0.90 6.60 19.60
N MET A 41 0.45 5.68 18.75
CA MET A 41 0.67 4.25 18.96
C MET A 41 2.16 3.88 18.86
N PHE A 42 2.89 4.50 17.92
CA PHE A 42 4.33 4.36 17.81
C PHE A 42 5.04 4.84 19.09
N GLY A 43 4.71 6.04 19.59
CA GLY A 43 5.27 6.56 20.84
C GLY A 43 4.99 5.65 22.03
N PHE A 44 3.75 5.15 22.15
CA PHE A 44 3.37 4.21 23.20
C PHE A 44 4.17 2.89 23.13
N ILE A 45 4.28 2.28 21.94
CA ILE A 45 5.04 1.05 21.74
C ILE A 45 6.53 1.28 22.01
N LEU A 46 7.08 2.41 21.57
CA LEU A 46 8.48 2.76 21.79
C LEU A 46 8.80 2.92 23.27
N LEU A 47 7.95 3.62 24.03
CA LEU A 47 8.08 3.73 25.49
C LEU A 47 7.96 2.36 26.18
N TYR A 48 7.03 1.53 25.72
CA TYR A 48 6.86 0.17 26.23
C TYR A 48 8.10 -0.70 26.00
N ASP A 49 8.67 -0.66 24.78
CA ASP A 49 9.88 -1.38 24.42
C ASP A 49 11.13 -0.84 25.13
N ALA A 50 11.23 0.47 25.29
CA ALA A 50 12.30 1.11 26.06
C ALA A 50 12.28 0.65 27.52
N ARG A 51 11.10 0.64 28.15
CA ARG A 51 10.91 0.13 29.52
C ARG A 51 11.28 -1.35 29.64
N LYS A 52 11.00 -2.16 28.61
CA LYS A 52 11.33 -3.59 28.57
C LYS A 52 12.74 -3.90 28.06
N ARG A 53 13.51 -2.89 27.63
CA ARG A 53 14.82 -3.06 26.97
C ARG A 53 14.75 -3.96 25.72
N THR A 54 13.62 -3.95 25.02
CA THR A 54 13.36 -4.72 23.78
C THR A 54 13.33 -3.83 22.53
N LEU A 55 13.88 -2.62 22.65
CA LEU A 55 13.88 -1.62 21.60
C LEU A 55 14.81 -2.07 20.46
N ASN A 56 14.25 -2.24 19.27
CA ASN A 56 15.03 -2.60 18.09
C ASN A 56 15.73 -1.36 17.51
N ILE A 57 16.88 -1.02 18.13
CA ILE A 57 17.68 0.16 17.76
C ILE A 57 18.09 0.10 16.30
N LYS A 58 18.47 -1.09 15.78
CA LYS A 58 18.93 -1.25 14.39
C LYS A 58 17.88 -0.80 13.38
N ILE A 59 16.63 -1.19 13.59
CA ILE A 59 15.53 -0.81 12.71
C ILE A 59 15.23 0.68 12.82
N LEU A 60 15.17 1.21 14.06
CA LEU A 60 14.91 2.64 14.27
C LEU A 60 16.02 3.51 13.68
N SER A 61 17.29 3.14 13.89
CA SER A 61 18.44 3.86 13.32
C SER A 61 18.44 3.78 11.81
N TYR A 62 18.13 2.62 11.22
CA TYR A 62 18.01 2.47 9.78
C TYR A 62 16.97 3.45 9.21
N PHE A 63 15.74 3.43 9.74
CA PHE A 63 14.69 4.32 9.24
C PHE A 63 15.00 5.80 9.45
N LEU A 64 15.55 6.18 10.61
CA LEU A 64 15.92 7.57 10.88
C LEU A 64 17.07 8.04 9.98
N ILE A 65 18.15 7.26 9.86
CA ILE A 65 19.29 7.60 9.01
C ILE A 65 18.84 7.69 7.56
N SER A 66 18.05 6.74 7.08
CA SER A 66 17.55 6.76 5.70
C SER A 66 16.62 7.93 5.46
N GLY A 67 15.70 8.24 6.39
CA GLY A 67 14.88 9.44 6.31
C GLY A 67 15.71 10.73 6.32
N LEU A 68 16.80 10.78 7.08
CA LEU A 68 17.73 11.91 7.10
C LEU A 68 18.50 12.06 5.79
N ILE A 69 19.06 10.97 5.26
CA ILE A 69 19.74 10.94 3.96
C ILE A 69 18.79 11.42 2.87
N ILE A 70 17.58 10.87 2.85
CA ILE A 70 16.52 11.22 1.91
C ILE A 70 16.16 12.71 2.02
N SER A 71 16.00 13.23 3.24
CA SER A 71 15.73 14.66 3.49
C SER A 71 16.89 15.54 3.04
N LEU A 72 18.14 15.11 3.24
CA LEU A 72 19.33 15.83 2.83
C LEU A 72 19.45 15.89 1.30
N ILE A 73 19.20 14.77 0.60
CA ILE A 73 19.17 14.71 -0.87
C ILE A 73 18.10 15.68 -1.41
N SER A 74 16.90 15.69 -0.81
CA SER A 74 15.84 16.63 -1.18
C SER A 74 16.30 18.09 -1.00
N LYS A 75 16.87 18.42 0.16
CA LYS A 75 17.33 19.77 0.48
C LYS A 75 18.42 20.26 -0.48
N LEU A 76 19.38 19.39 -0.83
CA LEU A 76 20.51 19.70 -1.71
C LEU A 76 20.17 19.73 -3.19
N SER A 77 18.95 19.35 -3.56
CA SER A 77 18.53 19.39 -4.96
C SER A 77 18.40 20.82 -5.48
N THR A 78 18.78 20.99 -6.74
CA THR A 78 18.67 22.24 -7.51
C THR A 78 17.27 22.48 -8.09
N TYR A 79 16.39 21.48 -8.02
CA TYR A 79 15.04 21.57 -8.54
C TYR A 79 14.07 22.21 -7.54
N GLU A 80 12.95 22.71 -8.07
CA GLU A 80 11.86 23.27 -7.27
C GLU A 80 11.23 22.21 -6.36
N LYS A 81 10.97 22.61 -5.11
CA LYS A 81 10.51 21.73 -4.04
C LYS A 81 9.07 22.09 -3.71
N VAL A 82 8.14 21.18 -3.93
CA VAL A 82 6.75 21.30 -3.48
C VAL A 82 6.54 20.36 -2.30
N GLY A 83 5.96 20.87 -1.21
CA GLY A 83 5.59 20.05 -0.05
C GLY A 83 6.77 19.50 0.77
N GLU A 84 7.94 20.14 0.75
CA GLU A 84 9.17 19.68 1.43
C GLU A 84 8.94 19.32 2.90
N LEU A 85 8.17 20.13 3.65
CA LEU A 85 7.82 19.82 5.04
C LEU A 85 6.98 18.54 5.17
N LYS A 86 5.96 18.37 4.32
CA LYS A 86 5.13 17.14 4.30
C LYS A 86 5.97 15.93 3.99
N PHE A 87 6.94 16.08 3.09
CA PHE A 87 7.89 15.05 2.72
C PHE A 87 8.80 14.66 3.90
N ILE A 88 9.47 15.62 4.53
CA ILE A 88 10.32 15.38 5.71
C ILE A 88 9.52 14.68 6.82
N VAL A 89 8.28 15.13 7.08
CA VAL A 89 7.40 14.52 8.08
C VAL A 89 7.08 13.06 7.73
N LYS A 90 6.78 12.77 6.46
CA LYS A 90 6.46 11.42 5.97
C LYS A 90 7.61 10.44 6.22
N TYR A 91 8.84 10.83 5.88
CA TYR A 91 10.01 9.93 5.92
C TYR A 91 10.70 9.82 7.27
N LEU A 92 10.75 10.91 8.04
CA LEU A 92 11.36 10.86 9.37
C LEU A 92 10.42 10.34 10.44
N PHE A 93 9.09 10.45 10.25
CA PHE A 93 8.13 10.12 11.30
C PHE A 93 7.09 9.08 10.84
N ILE A 94 6.32 9.36 9.78
CA ILE A 94 5.17 8.50 9.43
C ILE A 94 5.60 7.10 8.98
N PHE A 95 6.54 7.00 8.05
CA PHE A 95 7.03 5.71 7.52
C PHE A 95 7.77 4.88 8.56
N PRO A 96 8.73 5.44 9.34
CA PRO A 96 9.35 4.74 10.45
C PRO A 96 8.33 4.26 11.47
N ALA A 97 7.36 5.10 11.82
CA ALA A 97 6.28 4.75 12.75
C ALA A 97 5.42 3.61 12.20
N ALA A 98 4.95 3.71 10.95
CA ALA A 98 4.16 2.69 10.27
C ALA A 98 4.87 1.34 10.26
N PHE A 99 6.15 1.34 9.87
CA PHE A 99 6.93 0.11 9.80
C PHE A 99 7.14 -0.50 11.18
N TYR A 100 7.57 0.29 12.17
CA TYR A 100 7.85 -0.22 13.52
C TYR A 100 6.58 -0.76 14.19
N VAL A 101 5.48 -0.03 14.05
CA VAL A 101 4.14 -0.45 14.47
C VAL A 101 3.75 -1.76 13.78
N GLY A 102 3.85 -1.83 12.45
CA GLY A 102 3.51 -3.01 11.67
C GLY A 102 4.34 -4.23 12.08
N MET A 103 5.64 -4.08 12.28
CA MET A 103 6.52 -5.13 12.79
C MET A 103 6.07 -5.62 14.17
N LYS A 104 5.70 -4.70 15.08
CA LYS A 104 5.26 -5.05 16.44
C LYS A 104 3.92 -5.77 16.44
N MET A 105 3.10 -5.59 15.42
CA MET A 105 1.88 -6.37 15.21
C MET A 105 2.18 -7.88 15.17
N PHE A 106 3.25 -8.29 14.49
CA PHE A 106 3.71 -9.70 14.43
C PHE A 106 4.26 -10.23 15.76
N GLN A 107 4.62 -9.36 16.70
CA GLN A 107 5.04 -9.75 18.05
C GLN A 107 3.88 -9.81 19.03
N PHE A 108 2.87 -8.97 18.84
CA PHE A 108 1.74 -8.85 19.76
C PHE A 108 0.55 -9.73 19.39
N LEU A 109 0.43 -10.14 18.12
CA LEU A 109 -0.68 -10.92 17.60
C LEU A 109 -0.18 -12.20 16.94
N SER A 110 -0.92 -13.28 17.12
CA SER A 110 -0.78 -14.48 16.30
C SER A 110 -1.13 -14.19 14.83
N ILE A 111 -0.52 -14.93 13.91
CA ILE A 111 -0.76 -14.76 12.45
C ILE A 111 -2.26 -14.85 12.11
N ARG A 112 -3.01 -15.74 12.79
CA ARG A 112 -4.46 -15.86 12.61
C ARG A 112 -5.20 -14.56 12.96
N LYS A 113 -4.80 -13.89 14.04
CA LYS A 113 -5.39 -12.60 14.43
C LYS A 113 -4.96 -11.46 13.51
N ILE A 114 -3.73 -11.49 13.00
CA ILE A 114 -3.28 -10.54 11.98
C ILE A 114 -4.13 -10.62 10.72
N VAL A 115 -4.34 -11.84 10.21
CA VAL A 115 -5.25 -12.08 9.07
C VAL A 115 -6.65 -11.56 9.38
N ALA A 116 -7.17 -11.85 10.58
CA ALA A 116 -8.47 -11.36 11.00
C ALA A 116 -8.54 -9.82 11.10
N VAL A 117 -7.46 -9.14 11.55
CA VAL A 117 -7.38 -7.66 11.55
C VAL A 117 -7.57 -7.14 10.13
N PHE A 118 -6.85 -7.68 9.14
CA PHE A 118 -6.99 -7.24 7.75
C PHE A 118 -8.39 -7.51 7.18
N GLU A 119 -8.92 -8.72 7.40
CA GLU A 119 -10.24 -9.10 6.90
C GLU A 119 -11.36 -8.27 7.51
N ILE A 120 -11.37 -8.14 8.84
CA ILE A 120 -12.39 -7.36 9.55
C ILE A 120 -12.26 -5.88 9.19
N SER A 121 -11.04 -5.35 9.07
CA SER A 121 -10.86 -3.96 8.61
C SER A 121 -11.40 -3.76 7.20
N GLY A 122 -11.13 -4.69 6.28
CA GLY A 122 -11.68 -4.65 4.93
C GLY A 122 -13.22 -4.71 4.90
N ILE A 123 -13.82 -5.59 5.73
CA ILE A 123 -15.28 -5.67 5.87
C ILE A 123 -15.84 -4.34 6.39
N ILE A 124 -15.25 -3.79 7.46
CA ILE A 124 -15.66 -2.52 8.05
C ILE A 124 -15.57 -1.40 7.00
N TYR A 125 -14.47 -1.32 6.24
CA TYR A 125 -14.31 -0.29 5.21
C TYR A 125 -15.33 -0.44 4.09
N GLY A 126 -15.53 -1.66 3.59
CA GLY A 126 -16.49 -1.93 2.53
C GLY A 126 -17.92 -1.61 2.96
N ALA A 127 -18.30 -2.03 4.16
CA ALA A 127 -19.60 -1.71 4.75
C ALA A 127 -19.77 -0.21 4.99
N PHE A 128 -18.73 0.47 5.48
CA PHE A 128 -18.74 1.91 5.68
C PHE A 128 -18.85 2.67 4.35
N ALA A 129 -18.16 2.22 3.30
CA ALA A 129 -18.28 2.80 1.97
C ALA A 129 -19.68 2.62 1.38
N LEU A 130 -20.28 1.43 1.54
CA LEU A 130 -21.68 1.18 1.16
C LEU A 130 -22.64 2.09 1.93
N PHE A 131 -22.43 2.23 3.24
CA PHE A 131 -23.23 3.13 4.09
C PHE A 131 -23.14 4.57 3.61
N LEU A 132 -21.93 5.10 3.37
CA LEU A 132 -21.74 6.46 2.87
C LEU A 132 -22.28 6.68 1.45
N ASN A 133 -22.33 5.63 0.63
CA ASN A 133 -22.95 5.69 -0.69
C ASN A 133 -24.48 5.82 -0.62
N ILE A 134 -25.11 5.28 0.44
CA ILE A 134 -26.57 5.40 0.67
C ILE A 134 -26.89 6.68 1.47
N HIS A 135 -26.06 6.99 2.47
CA HIS A 135 -26.21 8.11 3.38
C HIS A 135 -24.96 8.98 3.32
N PRO A 136 -24.87 9.88 2.33
CA PRO A 136 -23.70 10.73 2.18
C PRO A 136 -23.56 11.68 3.36
N ILE A 137 -22.39 11.67 4.00
CA ILE A 137 -22.05 12.57 5.09
C ILE A 137 -20.91 13.47 4.61
N GLU A 138 -21.24 14.72 4.27
CA GLU A 138 -20.31 15.69 3.68
C GLU A 138 -19.06 15.94 4.53
N ALA A 139 -19.16 15.85 5.86
CA ALA A 139 -18.03 16.07 6.77
C ALA A 139 -16.92 15.00 6.64
N ILE A 140 -17.22 13.84 6.07
CA ILE A 140 -16.30 12.70 5.95
C ILE A 140 -16.20 12.17 4.52
N MET A 141 -16.93 12.79 3.58
CA MET A 141 -16.87 12.53 2.15
C MET A 141 -16.26 13.73 1.44
N HIS A 142 -15.48 13.48 0.39
CA HIS A 142 -14.97 14.54 -0.46
C HIS A 142 -15.60 14.40 -1.84
N ILE A 143 -16.77 14.99 -2.01
CA ILE A 143 -17.46 14.99 -3.30
C ILE A 143 -16.73 15.98 -4.22
N ARG A 144 -16.02 15.47 -5.23
CA ARG A 144 -15.46 16.29 -6.31
C ARG A 144 -16.51 16.39 -7.42
N GLU A 145 -16.58 17.54 -8.09
CA GLU A 145 -17.47 17.71 -9.25
C GLU A 145 -17.24 16.58 -10.29
N GLY A 146 -18.30 15.87 -10.65
CA GLY A 146 -18.26 14.75 -11.60
C GLY A 146 -17.82 13.39 -11.03
N LEU A 147 -17.51 13.28 -9.73
CA LEU A 147 -17.10 12.04 -9.07
C LEU A 147 -18.12 11.62 -7.99
N GLU A 148 -19.19 10.96 -8.42
CA GLU A 148 -20.26 10.47 -7.55
C GLU A 148 -20.04 9.02 -7.07
N GLY A 149 -20.78 8.64 -6.02
CA GLY A 149 -20.77 7.28 -5.45
C GLY A 149 -19.43 6.90 -4.83
N PHE A 150 -18.97 5.66 -5.06
CA PHE A 150 -17.71 5.12 -4.52
C PHE A 150 -16.44 5.89 -4.90
N GLN A 151 -16.51 6.87 -5.81
CA GLN A 151 -15.41 7.78 -6.13
C GLN A 151 -15.33 8.99 -5.18
N GLY A 152 -16.46 9.46 -4.65
CA GLY A 152 -16.53 10.63 -3.75
C GLY A 152 -16.52 10.28 -2.26
N THR A 153 -16.65 8.99 -1.93
CA THR A 153 -16.68 8.50 -0.55
C THR A 153 -15.39 8.73 0.23
N PHE A 154 -14.26 8.90 -0.46
CA PHE A 154 -12.94 9.11 0.15
C PHE A 154 -12.24 10.31 -0.49
N TYR A 155 -11.30 10.91 0.25
CA TYR A 155 -10.58 12.14 -0.14
C TYR A 155 -9.93 12.05 -1.52
N GLU A 156 -9.56 10.84 -1.90
CA GLU A 156 -8.92 10.51 -3.15
C GLU A 156 -9.84 9.57 -3.94
N PRO A 157 -10.07 9.79 -5.25
CA PRO A 157 -10.97 8.98 -6.10
C PRO A 157 -10.61 7.48 -6.16
N SER A 158 -9.51 7.10 -5.53
CA SER A 158 -8.90 5.79 -5.57
C SER A 158 -8.55 5.23 -4.18
N GLY A 159 -8.82 5.99 -3.10
CA GLY A 159 -8.42 5.62 -1.74
C GLY A 159 -9.11 4.35 -1.23
N LEU A 160 -10.38 4.13 -1.60
CA LEU A 160 -11.10 2.90 -1.27
C LEU A 160 -10.48 1.68 -1.95
N ALA A 161 -10.19 1.80 -3.25
CA ALA A 161 -9.61 0.73 -4.06
C ALA A 161 -8.25 0.32 -3.49
N GLU A 162 -7.42 1.30 -3.13
CA GLU A 162 -6.13 1.08 -2.48
C GLU A 162 -6.27 0.40 -1.13
N ALA A 163 -7.12 0.94 -0.23
CA ALA A 163 -7.27 0.41 1.11
C ALA A 163 -7.81 -1.04 1.11
N ILE A 164 -8.89 -1.29 0.34
CA ILE A 164 -9.50 -2.63 0.21
C ILE A 164 -8.52 -3.59 -0.47
N GLY A 165 -7.77 -3.13 -1.47
CA GLY A 165 -6.78 -3.96 -2.15
C GLY A 165 -5.59 -4.34 -1.30
N LEU A 166 -5.05 -3.40 -0.53
CA LEU A 166 -3.95 -3.67 0.39
C LEU A 166 -4.37 -4.68 1.46
N VAL A 167 -5.54 -4.52 2.09
CA VAL A 167 -5.97 -5.47 3.13
C VAL A 167 -6.32 -6.84 2.53
N PHE A 168 -6.96 -6.89 1.36
CA PHE A 168 -7.29 -8.13 0.66
C PHE A 168 -6.04 -8.92 0.26
N ILE A 169 -5.06 -8.27 -0.37
CA ILE A 169 -3.83 -8.96 -0.79
C ILE A 169 -2.98 -9.33 0.41
N SER A 170 -2.91 -8.49 1.44
CA SER A 170 -2.17 -8.81 2.67
C SER A 170 -2.77 -10.03 3.38
N SER A 171 -4.10 -10.09 3.53
CA SER A 171 -4.77 -11.25 4.13
C SER A 171 -4.59 -12.50 3.27
N LEU A 172 -4.74 -12.38 1.94
CA LEU A 172 -4.57 -13.48 1.00
C LEU A 172 -3.14 -14.05 1.03
N ALA A 173 -2.14 -13.17 0.97
CA ALA A 173 -0.72 -13.55 1.02
C ALA A 173 -0.39 -14.28 2.33
N LEU A 174 -0.85 -13.76 3.48
CA LEU A 174 -0.63 -14.40 4.78
C LEU A 174 -1.36 -15.73 4.91
N ARG A 175 -2.63 -15.83 4.49
CA ARG A 175 -3.35 -17.12 4.51
C ARG A 175 -2.67 -18.15 3.64
N SER A 176 -2.21 -17.74 2.46
CA SER A 176 -1.50 -18.62 1.54
C SER A 176 -0.18 -19.08 2.15
N GLN A 177 0.63 -18.15 2.68
CA GLN A 177 1.93 -18.44 3.28
C GLN A 177 1.86 -19.37 4.49
N PHE A 178 0.84 -19.21 5.34
CA PHE A 178 0.71 -19.96 6.59
C PHE A 178 -0.35 -21.08 6.52
N ASN A 179 -0.87 -21.40 5.33
CA ASN A 179 -1.90 -22.41 5.08
C ASN A 179 -3.12 -22.28 6.02
N LEU A 180 -3.60 -21.06 6.24
CA LEU A 180 -4.72 -20.76 7.14
C LEU A 180 -6.06 -20.80 6.39
N TRP A 181 -6.54 -22.00 6.05
CA TRP A 181 -7.76 -22.22 5.25
C TRP A 181 -8.84 -23.05 5.96
N ASP A 182 -8.78 -23.11 7.28
CA ASP A 182 -9.62 -23.94 8.16
C ASP A 182 -11.13 -23.62 8.11
N LYS A 183 -11.53 -22.48 7.55
CA LYS A 183 -12.93 -22.05 7.42
C LYS A 183 -13.23 -21.60 5.99
N PRO A 184 -13.24 -22.51 5.00
CA PRO A 184 -13.24 -22.16 3.59
C PRO A 184 -14.45 -21.30 3.19
N TYR A 185 -15.64 -21.58 3.70
CA TYR A 185 -16.84 -20.80 3.40
C TYR A 185 -16.79 -19.36 3.93
N TYR A 186 -16.31 -19.17 5.17
CA TYR A 186 -16.11 -17.83 5.73
C TYR A 186 -15.08 -17.06 4.90
N VAL A 187 -13.92 -17.67 4.63
CA VAL A 187 -12.84 -17.03 3.86
C VAL A 187 -13.33 -16.67 2.46
N PHE A 188 -14.03 -17.59 1.80
CA PHE A 188 -14.62 -17.34 0.49
C PHE A 188 -15.61 -16.17 0.53
N SER A 189 -16.51 -16.13 1.51
CA SER A 189 -17.51 -15.06 1.65
C SER A 189 -16.86 -13.69 1.86
N VAL A 190 -15.85 -13.62 2.74
CA VAL A 190 -15.10 -12.37 2.98
C VAL A 190 -14.40 -11.92 1.71
N TYR A 191 -13.73 -12.83 1.00
CA TYR A 191 -12.97 -12.48 -0.20
C TYR A 191 -13.86 -12.11 -1.38
N VAL A 192 -15.01 -12.78 -1.54
CA VAL A 192 -16.04 -12.37 -2.51
C VAL A 192 -16.59 -11.00 -2.17
N PHE A 193 -16.89 -10.72 -0.90
CA PHE A 193 -17.35 -9.40 -0.47
C PHE A 193 -16.31 -8.30 -0.80
N LEU A 194 -15.05 -8.49 -0.40
CA LEU A 194 -13.98 -7.52 -0.68
C LEU A 194 -13.77 -7.33 -2.19
N LEU A 195 -13.92 -8.40 -2.98
CA LEU A 195 -13.83 -8.37 -4.43
C LEU A 195 -15.00 -7.63 -5.08
N ILE A 196 -16.22 -7.78 -4.56
CA ILE A 196 -17.38 -6.98 -5.00
C ILE A 196 -17.12 -5.50 -4.72
N ILE A 197 -16.73 -5.14 -3.49
CA ILE A 197 -16.39 -3.76 -3.13
C ILE A 197 -15.28 -3.23 -4.04
N ALA A 198 -14.25 -4.03 -4.30
CA ALA A 198 -13.19 -3.70 -5.23
C ALA A 198 -13.70 -3.40 -6.65
N LEU A 199 -14.58 -4.25 -7.20
CA LEU A 199 -15.15 -4.07 -8.54
C LEU A 199 -16.06 -2.85 -8.64
N LEU A 200 -16.74 -2.48 -7.54
CA LEU A 200 -17.54 -1.25 -7.44
C LEU A 200 -16.68 0.02 -7.45
N THR A 201 -15.38 -0.09 -7.15
CA THR A 201 -14.47 1.05 -7.31
C THR A 201 -14.15 1.28 -8.79
N LYS A 202 -14.34 2.52 -9.27
CA LYS A 202 -14.03 2.88 -10.66
C LYS A 202 -12.52 2.88 -10.97
N ASN A 203 -11.64 2.99 -9.96
CA ASN A 203 -10.17 3.00 -10.17
C ASN A 203 -9.56 1.59 -10.19
N LYS A 204 -9.80 0.85 -11.29
CA LYS A 204 -9.34 -0.54 -11.44
C LYS A 204 -7.84 -0.70 -11.71
N THR A 205 -7.14 0.38 -12.09
CA THR A 205 -5.70 0.31 -12.40
C THR A 205 -4.84 0.07 -11.15
N ILE A 206 -5.27 0.51 -9.96
CA ILE A 206 -4.60 0.17 -8.70
C ILE A 206 -4.56 -1.33 -8.47
N TRP A 207 -5.65 -2.02 -8.81
CA TRP A 207 -5.75 -3.46 -8.63
C TRP A 207 -4.77 -4.20 -9.52
N ILE A 208 -4.62 -3.77 -10.77
CA ILE A 208 -3.60 -4.33 -11.69
C ILE A 208 -2.21 -4.20 -11.05
N SER A 209 -1.86 -3.02 -10.53
CA SER A 209 -0.60 -2.79 -9.81
C SER A 209 -0.44 -3.71 -8.59
N LEU A 210 -1.47 -3.83 -7.76
CA LEU A 210 -1.41 -4.65 -6.55
C LEU A 210 -1.31 -6.15 -6.87
N PHE A 211 -2.03 -6.63 -7.90
CA PHE A 211 -1.89 -8.00 -8.39
C PHE A 211 -0.50 -8.24 -8.99
N ALA A 212 0.04 -7.29 -9.75
CA ALA A 212 1.40 -7.36 -10.26
C ALA A 212 2.43 -7.46 -9.12
N VAL A 213 2.27 -6.69 -8.04
CA VAL A 213 3.12 -6.79 -6.85
C VAL A 213 3.00 -8.17 -6.19
N MET A 214 1.80 -8.73 -6.07
CA MET A 214 1.60 -10.08 -5.52
C MET A 214 2.25 -11.15 -6.39
N ILE A 215 2.05 -11.09 -7.72
CA ILE A 215 2.64 -11.99 -8.70
C ILE A 215 4.18 -11.89 -8.65
N PHE A 216 4.71 -10.66 -8.69
CA PHE A 216 6.14 -10.40 -8.54
C PHE A 216 6.68 -10.96 -7.22
N SER A 217 5.96 -10.79 -6.10
CA SER A 217 6.37 -11.31 -4.80
C SER A 217 6.43 -12.85 -4.78
N ILE A 218 5.49 -13.51 -5.46
CA ILE A 218 5.48 -14.97 -5.62
C ILE A 218 6.68 -15.41 -6.46
N PHE A 219 6.90 -14.79 -7.62
CA PHE A 219 8.02 -15.10 -8.51
C PHE A 219 9.36 -14.81 -7.86
N TYR A 220 9.52 -13.65 -7.21
CA TYR A 220 10.72 -13.28 -6.49
C TYR A 220 11.05 -14.32 -5.40
N LYS A 221 10.04 -14.75 -4.63
CA LYS A 221 10.22 -15.78 -3.62
C LYS A 221 10.61 -17.14 -4.22
N LEU A 222 10.02 -17.51 -5.36
CA LEU A 222 10.37 -18.73 -6.10
C LEU A 222 11.82 -18.67 -6.63
N ILE A 223 12.20 -17.57 -7.28
CA ILE A 223 13.55 -17.34 -7.82
C ILE A 223 14.56 -17.34 -6.68
N THR A 224 14.28 -16.63 -5.58
CA THR A 224 15.16 -16.59 -4.41
C THR A 224 15.34 -17.98 -3.81
N ALA A 225 14.27 -18.78 -3.73
CA ALA A 225 14.35 -20.17 -3.29
C ALA A 225 15.26 -21.03 -4.19
N ILE A 226 15.10 -20.92 -5.51
CA ILE A 226 15.93 -21.65 -6.50
C ILE A 226 17.39 -21.17 -6.51
N LEU A 227 17.64 -19.87 -6.36
CA LEU A 227 18.99 -19.30 -6.36
C LEU A 227 19.74 -19.63 -5.07
N LEU A 228 19.05 -19.62 -3.92
CA LEU A 228 19.61 -20.03 -2.64
C LEU A 228 19.82 -21.55 -2.57
N GLU A 229 19.01 -22.37 -3.26
CA GLU A 229 19.25 -23.81 -3.42
C GLU A 229 20.65 -24.11 -3.99
N LYS A 230 21.11 -23.27 -4.93
CA LYS A 230 22.42 -23.42 -5.58
C LYS A 230 23.60 -22.87 -4.78
N ARG A 231 23.36 -22.01 -3.79
CA ARG A 231 24.40 -21.38 -2.98
C ARG A 231 24.20 -21.70 -1.50
N VAL A 232 25.08 -22.55 -0.97
CA VAL A 232 25.44 -22.71 0.45
C VAL A 232 24.79 -23.90 1.19
N SER A 233 25.62 -24.91 1.47
CA SER A 233 25.34 -26.07 2.34
C SER A 233 25.15 -25.73 3.83
N ILE A 234 25.43 -24.48 4.23
CA ILE A 234 25.46 -24.00 5.62
C ILE A 234 24.06 -23.64 6.16
N PHE A 235 23.03 -23.47 5.30
CA PHE A 235 21.67 -23.09 5.70
C PHE A 235 20.59 -24.15 5.45
N LYS A 236 20.98 -25.43 5.38
CA LYS A 236 20.11 -26.56 5.00
C LYS A 236 18.82 -26.66 5.84
N ASP A 237 18.87 -26.27 7.11
CA ASP A 237 17.74 -26.38 8.05
C ASP A 237 16.72 -25.23 7.93
N ILE A 238 17.18 -24.00 7.62
CA ILE A 238 16.29 -22.87 7.31
C ILE A 238 15.67 -23.07 5.91
N TYR A 239 16.47 -23.63 5.00
CA TYR A 239 16.13 -23.90 3.61
C TYR A 239 15.01 -24.94 3.48
N THR A 240 15.09 -26.07 4.18
CA THR A 240 14.06 -27.11 4.15
C THR A 240 12.71 -26.59 4.65
N SER A 241 12.67 -25.84 5.75
CA SER A 241 11.40 -25.29 6.25
C SER A 241 10.78 -24.24 5.31
N THR A 242 11.60 -23.42 4.63
CA THR A 242 11.10 -22.37 3.72
C THR A 242 10.63 -22.96 2.39
N LEU A 243 11.36 -23.95 1.86
CA LEU A 243 11.00 -24.66 0.63
C LEU A 243 9.78 -25.57 0.83
N GLU A 244 9.67 -26.26 1.98
CA GLU A 244 8.47 -27.02 2.33
C GLU A 244 7.26 -26.09 2.53
N ASN A 245 7.44 -24.94 3.17
CA ASN A 245 6.37 -23.95 3.31
C ASN A 245 5.99 -23.31 1.95
N LEU A 246 6.93 -23.18 1.02
CA LEU A 246 6.66 -22.76 -0.36
C LEU A 246 5.94 -23.83 -1.18
N LYS A 247 6.29 -25.12 -1.00
CA LYS A 247 5.52 -26.25 -1.57
C LYS A 247 4.11 -26.33 -0.96
N LYS A 248 3.93 -25.89 0.29
CA LYS A 248 2.63 -25.78 0.98
C LYS A 248 1.82 -24.54 0.58
N ILE A 249 2.46 -23.48 0.08
CA ILE A 249 1.75 -22.44 -0.66
C ILE A 249 1.21 -23.13 -1.90
N SER A 250 -0.09 -23.38 -1.90
CA SER A 250 -0.75 -23.95 -3.04
C SER A 250 -0.74 -22.90 -4.15
N ILE A 251 0.30 -22.93 -4.97
CA ILE A 251 0.37 -22.19 -6.25
C ILE A 251 -0.94 -22.40 -6.99
N LEU A 252 -1.46 -23.63 -6.97
CA LEU A 252 -2.78 -23.98 -7.47
C LEU A 252 -3.90 -23.09 -6.88
N ARG A 253 -4.00 -22.90 -5.57
CA ARG A 253 -5.01 -22.02 -4.95
C ARG A 253 -4.85 -20.56 -5.34
N ILE A 254 -3.62 -20.03 -5.38
CA ILE A 254 -3.39 -18.65 -5.83
C ILE A 254 -3.80 -18.50 -7.30
N THR A 255 -3.38 -19.45 -8.14
CA THR A 255 -3.75 -19.48 -9.56
C THR A 255 -5.26 -19.58 -9.73
N VAL A 256 -5.95 -20.42 -8.95
CA VAL A 256 -7.42 -20.51 -8.97
C VAL A 256 -8.05 -19.18 -8.58
N ILE A 257 -7.55 -18.49 -7.54
CA ILE A 257 -8.06 -17.17 -7.14
C ILE A 257 -7.83 -16.14 -8.24
N LEU A 258 -6.65 -16.11 -8.85
CA LEU A 258 -6.33 -15.20 -9.96
C LEU A 258 -7.20 -15.48 -11.19
N LEU A 259 -7.39 -16.76 -11.56
CA LEU A 259 -8.26 -17.16 -12.66
C LEU A 259 -9.72 -16.81 -12.38
N THR A 260 -10.19 -17.04 -11.14
CA THR A 260 -11.55 -16.68 -10.72
C THR A 260 -11.73 -15.16 -10.80
N PHE A 261 -10.76 -14.38 -10.32
CA PHE A 261 -10.80 -12.92 -10.41
C PHE A 261 -10.84 -12.45 -11.87
N SER A 262 -9.94 -12.95 -12.71
CA SER A 262 -9.88 -12.59 -14.14
C SER A 262 -11.17 -12.98 -14.86
N PHE A 263 -11.76 -14.13 -14.54
CA PHE A 263 -13.02 -14.57 -15.11
C PHE A 263 -14.19 -13.69 -14.65
N LEU A 264 -14.30 -13.37 -13.35
CA LEU A 264 -15.33 -12.45 -12.83
C LEU A 264 -15.18 -11.05 -13.44
N LEU A 265 -13.95 -10.56 -13.57
CA LEU A 265 -13.66 -9.29 -14.21
C LEU A 265 -14.08 -9.31 -15.68
N TYR A 266 -13.80 -10.40 -16.40
CA TYR A 266 -14.22 -10.60 -17.78
C TYR A 266 -15.75 -10.60 -17.91
N LEU A 267 -16.47 -11.37 -17.09
CA LEU A 267 -17.93 -11.40 -17.08
C LEU A 267 -18.52 -10.02 -16.80
N TYR A 268 -17.99 -9.33 -15.80
CA TYR A 268 -18.42 -7.97 -15.47
C TYR A 268 -18.16 -7.00 -16.63
N ASN A 269 -16.98 -7.07 -17.24
CA ASN A 269 -16.61 -6.23 -18.37
C ASN A 269 -17.50 -6.47 -19.60
N ALA A 270 -17.86 -7.73 -19.85
CA ALA A 270 -18.76 -8.11 -20.94
C ALA A 270 -20.24 -7.75 -20.67
N SER A 271 -20.63 -7.57 -19.41
CA SER A 271 -22.00 -7.20 -19.03
C SER A 271 -22.31 -5.71 -19.15
N LEU A 272 -21.31 -4.88 -19.44
CA LEU A 272 -21.45 -3.43 -19.50
C LEU A 272 -21.58 -2.97 -20.96
N GLU A 273 -22.44 -1.98 -21.18
CA GLU A 273 -22.60 -1.34 -22.50
C GLU A 273 -21.29 -0.70 -22.98
N GLU A 274 -20.53 -0.12 -22.05
CA GLU A 274 -19.16 0.36 -22.27
C GLU A 274 -18.18 -0.48 -21.44
N PRO A 275 -17.30 -1.28 -22.08
CA PRO A 275 -16.33 -2.09 -21.35
C PRO A 275 -15.40 -1.21 -20.52
N ILE A 276 -15.20 -1.56 -19.25
CA ILE A 276 -14.30 -0.83 -18.35
C ILE A 276 -12.82 -1.09 -18.69
N ILE A 277 -12.53 -2.24 -19.32
CA ILE A 277 -11.20 -2.61 -19.79
C ILE A 277 -11.34 -3.03 -21.25
N SER A 278 -10.99 -2.14 -22.17
CA SER A 278 -10.80 -2.46 -23.59
C SER A 278 -9.33 -2.29 -23.94
N LYS A 279 -8.94 -2.80 -25.12
CA LYS A 279 -7.58 -2.60 -25.63
C LYS A 279 -7.32 -1.10 -25.83
N GLU A 280 -8.28 -0.39 -26.39
CA GLU A 280 -8.22 1.04 -26.68
C GLU A 280 -8.07 1.85 -25.39
N ILE A 281 -8.83 1.53 -24.34
CA ILE A 281 -8.71 2.18 -23.02
C ILE A 281 -7.34 1.90 -22.39
N LEU A 282 -6.81 0.68 -22.53
CA LEU A 282 -5.47 0.36 -22.02
C LEU A 282 -4.38 1.11 -22.77
N GLU A 283 -4.46 1.18 -24.10
CA GLU A 283 -3.54 1.94 -24.95
C GLU A 283 -3.62 3.43 -24.63
N GLU A 284 -4.81 4.00 -24.55
CA GLU A 284 -5.02 5.40 -24.16
C GLU A 284 -4.42 5.68 -22.77
N LYS A 285 -4.68 4.84 -21.76
CA LYS A 285 -4.10 5.01 -20.42
C LYS A 285 -2.59 4.83 -20.40
N MET A 286 -2.05 4.00 -21.28
CA MET A 286 -0.61 3.79 -21.42
C MET A 286 0.07 4.98 -22.10
N GLU A 287 -0.58 5.59 -23.08
CA GLU A 287 0.00 6.66 -23.90
C GLU A 287 -0.27 8.07 -23.37
N THR A 288 -1.34 8.28 -22.60
CA THR A 288 -1.80 9.63 -22.23
C THR A 288 -1.89 9.86 -20.72
N GLU A 289 -2.15 8.83 -19.92
CA GLU A 289 -2.31 8.94 -18.47
C GLU A 289 -1.11 8.31 -17.69
N ARG A 290 -1.40 7.22 -16.96
CA ARG A 290 -0.52 6.56 -16.00
C ARG A 290 0.69 5.91 -16.67
N GLY A 291 0.54 5.33 -17.86
CA GLY A 291 1.69 4.77 -18.56
C GLY A 291 2.65 5.85 -19.05
N LYS A 292 2.13 6.99 -19.53
CA LYS A 292 2.95 8.13 -19.95
C LYS A 292 3.74 8.69 -18.78
N ALA A 293 3.10 8.85 -17.62
CA ALA A 293 3.77 9.21 -16.37
C ALA A 293 4.87 8.22 -15.99
N PHE A 294 4.63 6.90 -16.13
CA PHE A 294 5.64 5.88 -15.88
C PHE A 294 6.85 6.01 -16.82
N PHE A 295 6.64 6.10 -18.13
CA PHE A 295 7.75 6.24 -19.08
C PHE A 295 8.52 7.54 -18.87
N LYS A 296 7.83 8.64 -18.57
CA LYS A 296 8.48 9.90 -18.21
C LYS A 296 9.31 9.77 -16.94
N THR A 297 8.81 9.03 -15.96
CA THR A 297 9.53 8.72 -14.72
C THR A 297 10.82 7.92 -15.02
N VAL A 298 10.76 6.93 -15.92
CA VAL A 298 11.95 6.17 -16.35
C VAL A 298 12.95 7.08 -17.06
N GLU A 299 12.50 7.94 -17.98
CA GLU A 299 13.36 8.90 -18.66
C GLU A 299 14.07 9.85 -17.68
N LEU A 300 13.34 10.33 -16.67
CA LEU A 300 13.90 11.17 -15.61
C LEU A 300 14.95 10.39 -14.80
N LEU A 301 14.69 9.12 -14.48
CA LEU A 301 15.65 8.28 -13.77
C LEU A 301 16.95 8.05 -14.55
N GLU A 302 16.84 7.76 -15.85
CA GLU A 302 18.00 7.60 -16.73
C GLU A 302 18.86 8.86 -16.80
N LYS A 303 18.23 10.03 -16.71
CA LYS A 303 18.89 11.35 -16.73
C LYS A 303 19.33 11.82 -15.34
N SER A 304 19.02 11.08 -14.27
CA SER A 304 19.30 11.53 -12.91
C SER A 304 20.79 11.37 -12.56
N ASN A 305 21.45 12.49 -12.26
CA ASN A 305 22.75 12.46 -11.60
C ASN A 305 22.51 12.14 -10.12
N TRP A 306 22.65 10.85 -9.77
CA TRP A 306 22.38 10.24 -8.47
C TRP A 306 22.85 11.03 -7.22
N ILE A 307 23.91 11.83 -7.35
CA ILE A 307 24.43 12.73 -6.30
C ILE A 307 23.99 14.17 -6.64
N GLY A 308 23.06 14.73 -5.84
CA GLY A 308 22.50 16.07 -6.06
C GLY A 308 21.39 16.15 -7.10
N GLY A 309 20.85 15.02 -7.55
CA GLY A 309 19.85 14.90 -8.61
C GLY A 309 18.46 15.45 -8.27
N TYR A 310 17.43 14.86 -8.89
CA TYR A 310 16.03 15.23 -8.66
C TYR A 310 15.67 15.06 -7.19
N GLY A 311 15.53 16.18 -6.48
CA GLY A 311 15.20 16.18 -5.06
C GLY A 311 13.79 15.70 -4.84
N TYR A 312 13.50 15.22 -3.64
CA TYR A 312 12.13 14.88 -3.33
C TYR A 312 11.24 16.13 -3.30
N GLY A 313 10.02 16.00 -3.83
CA GLY A 313 9.19 17.14 -4.21
C GLY A 313 9.41 17.62 -5.65
N PHE A 314 10.50 17.21 -6.32
CA PHE A 314 10.65 17.40 -7.77
C PHE A 314 9.58 16.64 -8.53
N VAL A 315 9.30 15.39 -8.18
CA VAL A 315 8.27 14.57 -8.85
C VAL A 315 6.93 15.29 -8.80
N GLU A 316 6.54 15.72 -7.61
CA GLU A 316 5.29 16.44 -7.39
C GLU A 316 5.30 17.80 -8.09
N ALA A 317 6.39 18.57 -8.03
CA ALA A 317 6.54 19.85 -8.74
C ALA A 317 6.51 19.69 -10.27
N TYR A 318 7.27 18.74 -10.79
CA TYR A 318 7.40 18.41 -12.21
C TYR A 318 6.07 17.95 -12.78
N PHE A 319 5.43 16.97 -12.15
CA PHE A 319 4.15 16.46 -12.59
C PHE A 319 2.97 17.39 -12.27
N SER A 320 3.09 18.31 -11.30
CA SER A 320 2.10 19.39 -11.11
C SER A 320 2.10 20.38 -12.28
N LYS A 321 3.27 20.58 -12.93
CA LYS A 321 3.44 21.45 -14.09
C LYS A 321 3.30 20.72 -15.43
N ALA A 322 3.39 19.39 -15.46
CA ALA A 322 3.22 18.57 -16.67
C ALA A 322 1.74 18.35 -17.08
N ARG A 323 0.83 19.24 -16.64
CA ARG A 323 -0.63 19.11 -16.84
C ARG A 323 -1.03 19.00 -18.31
N ASP A 324 -0.29 19.70 -19.17
CA ASP A 324 -0.58 19.77 -20.61
C ASP A 324 -0.05 18.53 -21.36
N GLU A 325 0.86 17.77 -20.76
CA GLU A 325 1.46 16.60 -21.38
C GLU A 325 0.86 15.27 -20.90
N ILE A 326 0.40 15.18 -19.64
CA ILE A 326 -0.09 13.93 -19.05
C ILE A 326 -1.47 14.11 -18.43
N LEU A 327 -2.47 13.42 -18.98
CA LEU A 327 -3.84 13.46 -18.51
C LEU A 327 -3.96 12.83 -17.11
N GLY A 328 -4.70 13.50 -16.23
CA GLY A 328 -4.93 13.05 -14.86
C GLY A 328 -3.82 13.42 -13.86
N LEU A 329 -2.89 14.33 -14.21
CA LEU A 329 -1.95 14.97 -13.29
C LEU A 329 -2.28 16.46 -13.10
N GLY A 330 -1.97 17.03 -11.93
CA GLY A 330 -2.22 18.44 -11.61
C GLY A 330 -2.32 18.73 -10.11
N GLU A 331 -2.45 20.01 -9.74
CA GLU A 331 -2.68 20.42 -8.34
C GLU A 331 -3.87 19.67 -7.73
N GLY A 332 -3.65 19.01 -6.58
CA GLY A 332 -4.69 18.28 -5.85
C GLY A 332 -4.94 16.82 -6.29
N VAL A 333 -4.17 16.30 -7.25
CA VAL A 333 -4.20 14.86 -7.59
C VAL A 333 -3.18 14.11 -6.73
N SER A 334 -3.64 13.14 -5.94
CA SER A 334 -2.75 12.24 -5.20
C SER A 334 -2.08 11.28 -6.17
N MET A 335 -0.82 11.57 -6.49
CA MET A 335 -0.09 10.80 -7.48
C MET A 335 0.41 9.49 -6.89
N ILE A 336 -0.18 8.37 -7.33
CA ILE A 336 0.38 7.02 -7.19
C ILE A 336 1.82 6.96 -7.76
N PHE A 337 2.21 7.88 -8.64
CA PHE A 337 3.57 8.04 -9.15
C PHE A 337 4.58 8.60 -8.15
N ASN A 338 4.14 9.41 -7.17
CA ASN A 338 4.98 9.70 -6.02
C ASN A 338 5.39 8.36 -5.43
N SER A 339 4.51 7.37 -5.23
CA SER A 339 4.87 6.10 -4.58
C SER A 339 5.92 5.25 -5.31
N TYR A 340 5.97 5.19 -6.65
CA TYR A 340 6.94 4.35 -7.36
C TYR A 340 8.31 4.99 -7.47
N LEU A 341 8.39 6.27 -7.83
CA LEU A 341 9.67 6.99 -7.80
C LEU A 341 10.12 7.22 -6.36
N ASP A 342 9.22 7.52 -5.43
CA ASP A 342 9.52 7.58 -4.00
C ASP A 342 10.00 6.23 -3.48
N ALA A 343 9.32 5.12 -3.79
CA ALA A 343 9.73 3.79 -3.33
C ALA A 343 10.99 3.30 -4.04
N TRP A 344 11.27 3.75 -5.27
CA TRP A 344 12.49 3.43 -5.98
C TRP A 344 13.65 4.33 -5.58
N LEU A 345 13.48 5.62 -5.33
CA LEU A 345 14.49 6.50 -4.72
C LEU A 345 14.76 6.09 -3.27
N SER A 346 13.73 5.64 -2.55
CA SER A 346 13.90 4.99 -1.24
C SER A 346 14.63 3.65 -1.40
N GLY A 347 14.15 2.78 -2.28
CA GLY A 347 14.63 1.41 -2.53
C GLY A 347 16.00 1.29 -3.17
N SER A 348 16.41 2.25 -4.00
CA SER A 348 17.72 2.30 -4.65
C SER A 348 18.80 2.79 -3.69
N ILE A 349 18.47 3.69 -2.75
CA ILE A 349 19.31 3.93 -1.56
C ILE A 349 19.45 2.64 -0.74
N PHE A 350 18.39 1.82 -0.67
CA PHE A 350 18.38 0.55 0.08
C PHE A 350 19.00 -0.66 -0.62
N LYS A 351 19.49 -0.52 -1.87
CA LYS A 351 20.20 -1.58 -2.61
C LYS A 351 21.71 -1.31 -2.75
N ILE A 352 22.17 -0.15 -2.24
CA ILE A 352 23.59 0.24 -2.17
C ILE A 352 24.21 -0.12 -0.79
N LEU A 353 23.44 -0.77 0.09
CA LEU A 353 23.92 -1.47 1.29
C LEU A 353 23.44 -2.93 1.24
#